data_AF-A0A1J5FN56-F1
#
_entry.id   AF-A0A1J5FN56-F1
#
_cell.length_a   1.000
_cell.length_b   1.000
_cell.length_c   1.000
_cell.angle_alpha   90.00
_cell.angle_beta   90.00
_cell.angle_gamma   90.00
#
_symmetry.space_group_name_H-M   'P 1'
#
loop_
_entity.id
_entity.type
_entity.pdbx_description
1 polymer ?
#
loop_
_entity_poly.entity_id
_entity_poly.type
_entity_poly.pdbx_seq_one_letter_code
_entity_poly.pdbx_strand_id
1 'polypeptide(L)' 'MFMKKPRYRIFDYTPRFYQPEKDEKEKKKRELGFSRERKHIGKKRSPFIWIVFVLLVIYLILKLKGM' A
#
# COMPACT_ATOMS: atom_id res chain seq x y z
N MET A 1 -15.50 -0.24 8.51
CA MET A 1 -15.40 1.20 8.18
C MET A 1 -16.09 1.41 6.83
N PHE A 2 -17.41 1.22 6.79
CA PHE A 2 -18.42 2.18 7.25
C PHE A 2 -18.41 3.44 6.39
N MET A 3 -19.13 3.30 5.26
CA MET A 3 -19.67 4.40 4.48
C MET A 3 -18.65 5.47 4.09
N LYS A 4 -17.57 5.08 3.41
CA LYS A 4 -17.08 5.98 2.35
C LYS A 4 -18.21 6.07 1.33
N LYS A 5 -18.87 7.24 1.26
CA LYS A 5 -19.81 7.50 0.16
C LYS A 5 -19.07 7.19 -1.14
N PRO A 6 -19.60 6.32 -2.01
CA PRO A 6 -18.97 6.06 -3.29
C PRO A 6 -18.95 7.39 -4.06
N ARG A 7 -17.79 8.04 -4.14
CA ARG A 7 -17.57 9.10 -5.12
C ARG A 7 -17.31 8.39 -6.45
N TYR A 8 -17.98 8.85 -7.48
CA TYR A 8 -17.62 8.43 -8.83
C TYR A 8 -16.13 8.75 -9.04
N ARG A 9 -15.43 7.80 -9.64
CA ARG A 9 -14.07 8.04 -10.08
C ARG A 9 -14.16 9.15 -11.12
N ILE A 10 -13.58 10.32 -10.84
CA ILE A 10 -13.40 11.34 -11.86
C ILE A 10 -12.41 10.73 -12.84
N PHE A 11 -12.91 10.31 -13.99
CA PHE A 11 -12.09 9.87 -15.09
C PHE A 11 -11.59 11.12 -15.77
N ASP A 12 -10.28 11.33 -15.69
CA ASP A 12 -9.61 12.32 -16.52
C ASP A 12 -9.65 11.76 -17.94
N TYR A 13 -10.68 12.14 -18.70
CA TYR A 13 -10.84 11.68 -20.08
C TYR A 13 -9.83 12.42 -20.92
N THR A 14 -8.86 11.70 -21.48
CA THR A 14 -8.08 12.24 -22.59
C THR A 14 -9.00 12.42 -23.79
N PRO A 15 -9.19 13.64 -24.31
CA PRO A 15 -9.96 13.85 -25.54
C PRO A 15 -9.43 12.95 -26.67
N ARG A 16 -10.30 12.50 -27.59
CA ARG A 16 -9.87 11.64 -28.70
C ARG A 16 -8.79 12.25 -29.60
N PHE A 17 -8.71 13.58 -29.62
CA PHE A 17 -7.69 14.36 -30.36
C PHE A 17 -6.60 14.94 -29.45
N TYR A 18 -6.47 14.43 -28.21
CA TYR A 18 -5.42 14.87 -27.31
C TYR A 18 -4.06 14.40 -27.83
N GLN A 19 -3.17 15.36 -28.08
CA GLN A 19 -1.82 15.12 -28.55
C GLN A 19 -0.87 15.29 -27.36
N PRO A 20 -0.49 14.21 -26.67
CA PRO A 20 0.37 14.27 -25.47
C PRO A 20 1.75 14.87 -25.78
N GLU A 21 2.14 14.88 -27.05
CA GLU A 21 3.39 15.47 -27.52
C GLU A 21 3.41 17.01 -27.44
N LYS A 22 2.24 17.65 -27.49
CA LYS A 22 2.11 19.12 -27.44
C LYS A 22 1.91 19.66 -26.04
N ASP A 23 1.68 18.78 -25.06
CA ASP A 23 1.47 19.17 -23.67
C ASP A 23 2.79 19.08 -22.88
N GLU A 24 3.46 20.22 -22.73
CA GLU A 24 4.71 20.31 -21.97
C GLU A 24 4.55 19.87 -20.51
N LYS A 25 3.35 19.99 -19.94
CA LYS A 25 3.08 19.59 -18.56
C LYS A 25 3.10 18.07 -18.43
N GLU A 26 2.59 17.34 -19.42
CA GLU A 26 2.60 15.87 -19.40
C GLU A 26 4.00 15.30 -19.65
N LYS A 27 4.79 15.92 -20.54
CA LYS A 27 6.20 15.55 -20.78
C LYS A 27 7.04 15.69 -19.51
N LYS A 28 6.99 16.86 -18.88
CA LYS A 28 7.67 17.10 -17.59
C LYS A 28 7.19 16.11 -16.54
N LYS A 29 5.89 15.80 -16.50
CA LYS A 29 5.34 14.83 -15.54
C LYS A 29 5.89 13.41 -15.74
N ARG A 30 6.15 12.99 -16.98
CA ARG A 30 6.75 11.69 -17.31
C ARG A 30 8.25 11.65 -17.01
N GLU A 31 9.00 12.68 -17.40
CA GLU A 31 10.44 12.81 -17.12
C GLU A 31 10.73 12.84 -15.62
N LEU A 32 9.87 13.51 -14.85
CA LEU A 32 9.95 13.59 -13.40
C LEU A 32 9.44 12.31 -12.69
N GLY A 33 9.06 11.26 -13.44
CA GLY A 33 8.71 9.97 -12.87
C GLY A 33 7.39 9.95 -12.09
N PHE A 34 6.52 10.96 -12.23
CA PHE A 34 5.19 10.99 -11.59
C PHE A 34 4.21 9.98 -12.20
N SER A 35 4.68 9.11 -13.10
CA SER A 35 3.96 7.87 -13.41
C SER A 35 3.73 7.19 -12.07
N ARG A 36 2.46 7.02 -11.72
CA ARG A 36 2.03 6.61 -10.38
C ARG A 36 2.45 5.16 -10.15
N GLU A 37 3.71 4.93 -9.82
CA GLU A 37 4.17 3.69 -9.22
C GLU A 37 3.34 3.57 -7.94
N ARG A 38 2.29 2.76 -8.01
CA ARG A 38 1.62 2.27 -6.81
C ARG A 38 2.62 1.34 -6.15
N LYS A 39 3.64 1.91 -5.49
CA LYS A 39 4.46 1.20 -4.53
C LYS A 39 3.49 0.75 -3.46
N HIS A 40 3.04 -0.49 -3.57
CA HIS A 40 2.47 -1.22 -2.45
C HIS A 40 3.60 -1.32 -1.42
N ILE A 41 3.75 -0.28 -0.61
CA ILE A 41 4.53 -0.33 0.61
C ILE A 41 3.70 -1.22 1.52
N GLY A 42 3.88 -2.54 1.38
CA GLY A 42 3.33 -3.50 2.30
C GLY A 42 3.76 -3.08 3.70
N LYS A 43 2.80 -2.87 4.60
CA LYS A 43 3.08 -2.55 6.00
C LYS A 43 4.11 -3.55 6.51
N LYS A 44 5.31 -3.07 6.87
CA LYS A 44 6.34 -3.88 7.49
C LYS A 44 5.72 -4.48 8.75
N ARG A 45 5.40 -5.77 8.74
CA ARG A 45 4.92 -6.48 9.94
C ARG A 45 6.08 -6.44 10.92
N SER A 46 5.84 -5.90 12.11
CA SER A 46 6.87 -5.83 13.14
C SER A 46 7.22 -7.26 13.59
N PRO A 47 8.51 -7.62 13.66
CA PRO A 47 8.94 -8.94 14.13
C PRO A 47 8.61 -9.19 15.60
N PHE A 48 8.18 -8.14 16.31
CA PHE A 48 7.77 -8.19 17.71
C PHE A 48 6.61 -9.18 17.96
N ILE A 49 5.65 -9.29 17.04
CA ILE A 49 4.57 -10.29 17.16
C ILE A 49 5.14 -11.71 17.24
N TRP A 50 6.24 -11.99 16.54
CA TRP A 50 6.86 -13.31 16.50
C TRP A 50 7.60 -13.61 17.81
N ILE A 51 8.28 -12.61 18.37
CA ILE A 51 8.97 -12.71 19.66
C ILE A 51 7.97 -13.00 20.79
N VAL A 52 6.85 -12.25 20.84
CA VAL A 52 5.79 -12.48 21.84
C VAL A 52 5.18 -13.86 21.68
N PHE A 53 4.96 -14.32 20.45
CA PHE A 53 4.42 -15.64 20.18
C PHE A 53 5.36 -16.76 20.68
N VAL A 54 6.67 -16.67 20.42
CA VAL A 54 7.66 -17.65 20.90
C VAL A 54 7.69 -17.70 22.43
N LEU A 55 7.68 -16.54 23.11
CA LEU A 55 7.61 -16.47 24.58
C LEU A 55 6.35 -17.16 25.13
N LEU A 56 5.20 -16.95 24.48
CA LEU A 56 3.92 -17.53 24.88
C LEU A 56 3.93 -19.06 24.73
N VAL A 57 4.50 -19.58 23.64
CA VAL A 57 4.65 -21.02 23.41
C VAL A 57 5.57 -21.66 24.46
N ILE A 58 6.71 -21.03 24.75
CA ILE A 58 7.64 -21.52 25.79
C ILE A 58 6.95 -21.55 27.17
N TYR A 59 6.22 -20.49 27.52
CA TYR A 59 5.46 -20.43 28.77
C TYR A 59 4.44 -21.56 28.89
N LEU A 60 3.68 -21.85 27.82
CA LEU A 60 2.72 -22.95 27.80
C LEU A 60 3.40 -24.31 27.97
N ILE A 61 4.54 -24.53 27.34
CA ILE A 61 5.30 -25.79 27.47
C ILE A 61 5.78 -25.98 28.90
N LEU A 62 6.34 -24.94 29.54
CA LEU A 62 6.78 -25.01 30.93
C LEU A 62 5.61 -25.31 31.88
N LYS A 63 4.49 -24.60 31.70
CA LYS A 63 3.28 -24.78 32.49
C LYS A 63 2.69 -26.20 32.34
N LEU A 64 2.64 -26.74 31.12
CA LEU A 64 2.12 -28.08 30.86
C LEU A 64 3.07 -29.19 31.33
N LYS A 65 4.38 -28.91 31.35
CA LYS A 65 5.40 -29.83 31.87
C LYS A 65 5.42 -29.88 33.41
N GLY A 66 4.67 -29.02 34.08
CA GLY A 66 4.48 -29.06 35.54
C GLY A 66 5.66 -28.53 36.34
N MET A 67 6.41 -27.56 35.78
CA MET A 67 7.29 -26.68 36.57
C MET A 67 6.54 -25.43 37.01
#